data_AF-A0A957UY86-F1
#
_entry.id   AF-A0A957UY86-F1
#
_cell.length_a   1.000
_cell.length_b   1.000
_cell.length_c   1.000
_cell.angle_alpha   90.00
_cell.angle_beta   90.00
_cell.angle_gamma   90.00
#
_symmetry.space_group_name_H-M   'P 1'
#
loop_
_entity.id
_entity.type
_entity.pdbx_description
1 polymer ?
#
loop_
_entity_poly.entity_id
_entity_poly.type
_entity_poly.pdbx_seq_one_letter_code
_entity_poly.pdbx_strand_id
1 'polypeptide(L)'
;LTGYPASGTPLSENELQKWLLRGTFAILAPDEAQAEGRPVYFGLWAPGAGSVSLIGTFNRWHPCRLKLEPAANGWWHGALRLPAGTHLYRFWVVDAAHPDGHWLRDPENQLTAESGYADAHSLIQLT
;
A
#
# COMPACT_ATOMS: atom_id res chain seq x y z
N LEU A 1 -0.24 6.64 -17.04
CA LEU A 1 -1.51 6.11 -17.60
C LEU A 1 -2.60 6.34 -16.55
N THR A 2 -3.53 7.22 -16.88
CA THR A 2 -4.62 7.72 -16.04
C THR A 2 -5.69 6.65 -15.84
N GLY A 3 -5.95 6.24 -14.61
CA GLY A 3 -6.99 5.24 -14.30
C GLY A 3 -6.94 4.67 -12.88
N TYR A 4 -5.81 4.81 -12.18
CA TYR A 4 -5.66 4.48 -10.78
C TYR A 4 -5.67 5.76 -9.92
N PRO A 5 -6.23 5.72 -8.70
CA PRO A 5 -6.02 6.78 -7.72
C PRO A 5 -4.52 6.92 -7.39
N ALA A 6 -4.11 8.08 -6.90
CA ALA A 6 -2.79 8.21 -6.30
C ALA A 6 -2.70 7.34 -5.04
N SER A 7 -1.56 6.70 -4.81
CA SER A 7 -1.35 5.94 -3.59
C SER A 7 -1.55 6.80 -2.32
N GLY A 8 -2.18 6.23 -1.30
CA GLY A 8 -2.59 6.93 -0.08
C GLY A 8 -3.96 7.61 -0.16
N THR A 9 -4.66 7.55 -1.29
CA THR A 9 -6.00 8.15 -1.45
C THR A 9 -7.06 7.35 -0.68
N PRO A 10 -7.82 7.97 0.24
CA PRO A 10 -9.01 7.34 0.82
C PRO A 10 -10.07 7.08 -0.25
N LEU A 11 -10.67 5.89 -0.23
CA LEU A 11 -11.77 5.50 -1.11
C LEU A 11 -13.10 5.62 -0.39
N SER A 12 -14.16 5.98 -1.12
CA SER A 12 -15.54 5.73 -0.68
C SER A 12 -15.88 4.24 -0.77
N GLU A 13 -16.87 3.79 0.00
CA GLU A 13 -17.37 2.40 -0.09
C GLU A 13 -17.84 2.03 -1.51
N ASN A 14 -18.45 2.98 -2.22
CA ASN A 14 -18.88 2.78 -3.60
C ASN A 14 -17.69 2.60 -4.56
N GLU A 15 -16.59 3.32 -4.35
CA GLU A 15 -15.38 3.16 -5.14
C GLU A 15 -14.70 1.83 -4.84
N LEU A 16 -14.59 1.48 -3.54
CA LEU A 16 -14.08 0.17 -3.13
C LEU A 16 -14.87 -0.95 -3.81
N GLN A 17 -16.20 -0.90 -3.75
CA GLN A 17 -17.05 -1.92 -4.39
C GLN A 17 -16.84 -2.00 -5.91
N LYS A 18 -16.70 -0.86 -6.60
CA LYS A 18 -16.39 -0.83 -8.03
C LYS A 18 -15.05 -1.49 -8.35
N TRP A 19 -14.04 -1.31 -7.50
CA TRP A 19 -12.74 -1.94 -7.66
C TRP A 19 -12.79 -3.45 -7.41
N LEU A 20 -13.52 -3.91 -6.40
CA LEU A 20 -13.70 -5.33 -6.12
C LEU A 20 -14.37 -6.06 -7.28
N LEU A 21 -15.36 -5.43 -7.92
CA LEU A 21 -16.03 -5.99 -9.09
C LEU A 21 -15.11 -6.16 -10.31
N ARG A 22 -13.95 -5.48 -10.36
CA ARG A 22 -12.96 -5.64 -11.43
C ARG A 22 -12.05 -6.85 -11.23
N GLY A 23 -12.14 -7.55 -10.10
CA GLY A 23 -11.50 -8.86 -9.86
C GLY A 23 -9.97 -8.87 -9.72
N THR A 24 -9.32 -7.70 -9.71
CA THR A 24 -7.84 -7.57 -9.64
C THR A 24 -7.40 -6.76 -8.44
N PHE A 25 -8.24 -6.65 -7.40
CA PHE A 25 -8.05 -5.71 -6.29
C PHE A 25 -8.07 -6.42 -4.93
N ALA A 26 -6.96 -6.39 -4.19
CA ALA A 26 -6.88 -6.98 -2.86
C ALA A 26 -7.51 -6.07 -1.79
N ILE A 27 -8.31 -6.66 -0.90
CA ILE A 27 -8.58 -6.06 0.43
C ILE A 27 -7.60 -6.68 1.42
N LEU A 28 -6.70 -5.85 1.92
CA LEU A 28 -5.73 -6.23 2.93
C LEU A 28 -6.38 -6.13 4.31
N ALA A 29 -6.09 -7.08 5.19
CA ALA A 29 -6.55 -7.07 6.57
C ALA A 29 -5.37 -6.75 7.50
N PRO A 30 -5.41 -5.67 8.30
CA PRO A 30 -4.34 -5.37 9.26
C PRO A 30 -4.28 -6.44 10.36
N ASP A 31 -3.14 -6.50 11.07
CA ASP A 31 -2.95 -7.48 12.16
C ASP A 31 -3.92 -7.25 13.32
N GLU A 32 -4.30 -5.99 13.56
CA GLU A 32 -5.36 -5.64 14.50
C GLU A 32 -6.68 -5.54 13.73
N ALA A 33 -7.59 -6.48 14.00
CA ALA A 33 -8.91 -6.56 13.38
C ALA A 33 -9.79 -5.36 13.78
N GLN A 34 -9.55 -4.19 13.18
CA GLN A 34 -10.41 -3.03 13.32
C GLN A 34 -11.39 -3.02 12.14
N ALA A 35 -12.64 -3.40 12.44
CA ALA A 35 -13.76 -3.38 11.49
C ALA A 35 -14.14 -1.95 11.05
N GLU A 36 -13.67 -0.94 11.79
CA GLU A 36 -13.99 0.49 11.60
C GLU A 36 -12.77 1.25 11.08
N GLY A 37 -12.51 1.14 9.79
CA GLY A 37 -11.43 1.86 9.12
C GLY A 37 -11.85 2.35 7.74
N ARG A 38 -11.32 3.50 7.33
CA ARG A 38 -11.52 4.01 5.96
C ARG A 38 -10.64 3.20 5.01
N PRO A 39 -11.18 2.71 3.87
CA PRO A 39 -10.37 2.04 2.89
C PRO A 39 -9.45 3.05 2.22
N VAL A 40 -8.16 2.76 2.19
CA VAL A 40 -7.15 3.60 1.54
C VAL A 40 -6.53 2.80 0.40
N TYR A 41 -6.48 3.41 -0.79
CA TYR A 41 -5.84 2.84 -1.97
C TYR A 41 -4.32 2.92 -1.82
N PHE A 42 -3.63 1.82 -2.14
CA PHE A 42 -2.18 1.77 -2.26
C PHE A 42 -1.82 1.28 -3.65
N GLY A 43 -0.90 2.00 -4.29
CA GLY A 43 -0.44 1.72 -5.64
C GLY A 43 1.07 1.89 -5.75
N LEU A 44 1.75 0.97 -6.43
CA LEU A 44 3.16 1.09 -6.75
C LEU A 44 3.43 0.66 -8.19
N TRP A 45 4.11 1.51 -8.95
CA TRP A 45 4.69 1.10 -10.23
C TRP A 45 6.02 0.39 -9.99
N ALA A 46 6.02 -0.94 -10.14
CA ALA A 46 7.19 -1.80 -9.94
C ALA A 46 7.24 -2.86 -11.05
N PRO A 47 7.57 -2.46 -12.29
CA PRO A 47 7.70 -3.40 -13.40
C PRO A 47 8.87 -4.36 -13.13
N GLY A 48 8.60 -5.67 -13.19
CA GLY A 48 9.62 -6.70 -12.92
C GLY A 48 9.69 -7.18 -11.47
N ALA A 49 8.89 -6.60 -10.56
CA ALA A 49 8.70 -7.19 -9.24
C ALA A 49 8.06 -8.59 -9.37
N GLY A 50 8.55 -9.54 -8.57
CA GLY A 50 7.90 -10.83 -8.35
C GLY A 50 6.82 -10.76 -7.27
N SER A 51 6.96 -9.84 -6.32
CA SER A 51 5.90 -9.49 -5.36
C SER A 51 6.07 -8.09 -4.80
N VAL A 52 4.95 -7.45 -4.47
CA VAL A 52 4.90 -6.20 -3.73
C VAL A 52 4.00 -6.38 -2.52
N SER A 53 4.47 -5.98 -1.34
CA SER A 53 3.68 -5.99 -0.11
C SER A 53 3.71 -4.64 0.58
N LEU A 54 2.63 -4.32 1.29
CA LEU A 54 2.54 -3.13 2.10
C LEU A 54 3.07 -3.43 3.52
N ILE A 55 3.98 -2.61 4.02
CA ILE A 55 4.51 -2.70 5.39
C ILE A 55 4.32 -1.37 6.11
N GLY A 56 4.00 -1.42 7.40
CA GLY A 56 3.78 -0.21 8.17
C GLY A 56 3.42 -0.47 9.63
N THR A 57 3.00 0.59 10.31
CA THR A 57 2.55 0.53 11.71
C THR A 57 1.42 -0.47 11.94
N PHE A 58 0.51 -0.60 10.97
CA PHE A 58 -0.68 -1.49 11.00
C PHE A 58 -0.38 -3.00 10.86
N ASN A 59 0.85 -3.38 10.52
CA ASN A 59 1.27 -4.79 10.48
C ASN A 59 2.67 -5.01 11.10
N ARG A 60 3.08 -4.10 11.99
CA ARG A 60 4.38 -4.13 12.67
C ARG A 60 5.55 -4.32 11.70
N TRP A 61 5.44 -3.72 10.51
CA TRP A 61 6.44 -3.76 9.44
C TRP A 61 6.73 -5.16 8.87
N HIS A 62 5.78 -6.11 8.95
CA HIS A 62 5.98 -7.46 8.44
C HIS A 62 5.79 -7.58 6.90
N PRO A 63 6.84 -7.94 6.13
CA PRO A 63 6.84 -7.87 4.66
C PRO A 63 5.98 -8.87 3.92
N CYS A 64 5.49 -9.94 4.56
CA CYS A 64 4.81 -11.03 3.87
C CYS A 64 3.30 -11.11 4.14
N ARG A 65 2.74 -10.17 4.91
CA ARG A 65 1.34 -10.26 5.39
C ARG A 65 0.32 -9.54 4.50
N LEU A 66 0.69 -8.41 3.90
CA LEU A 66 -0.23 -7.55 3.14
C LEU A 66 0.22 -7.43 1.69
N LYS A 67 0.11 -8.51 0.92
CA LYS A 67 0.51 -8.57 -0.49
C LYS A 67 -0.46 -7.81 -1.39
N LEU A 68 0.07 -6.98 -2.27
CA LEU A 68 -0.70 -6.31 -3.32
C LEU A 68 -0.88 -7.26 -4.51
N GLU A 69 -1.92 -6.99 -5.30
CA GLU A 69 -2.18 -7.72 -6.54
C GLU A 69 -1.53 -7.00 -7.73
N PRO A 70 -0.98 -7.73 -8.70
CA PRO A 70 -0.52 -7.13 -9.94
C PRO A 70 -1.71 -6.55 -10.71
N ALA A 71 -1.50 -5.34 -11.21
CA ALA A 71 -2.39 -4.61 -12.10
C ALA A 71 -1.74 -4.45 -13.48
N ALA A 72 -2.38 -3.71 -14.38
CA ALA A 72 -1.88 -3.54 -15.73
C ALA A 72 -0.57 -2.74 -15.78
N ASN A 73 0.30 -3.04 -16.76
CA ASN A 73 1.49 -2.25 -17.08
C ASN A 73 2.53 -2.12 -15.95
N GLY A 74 2.67 -3.17 -15.13
CA GLY A 74 3.66 -3.22 -14.05
C GLY A 74 3.25 -2.50 -12.77
N TRP A 75 1.98 -2.07 -12.68
CA TRP A 75 1.41 -1.58 -11.44
C TRP A 75 1.07 -2.71 -10.48
N TRP A 76 1.14 -2.41 -9.19
CA TRP A 76 0.68 -3.25 -8.09
C TRP A 76 -0.27 -2.43 -7.24
N HIS A 77 -1.37 -3.01 -6.78
CA HIS A 77 -2.34 -2.26 -6.01
C HIS A 77 -3.19 -3.09 -5.05
N GLY A 78 -3.84 -2.38 -4.13
CA GLY A 78 -4.83 -2.93 -3.21
C GLY A 78 -5.41 -1.83 -2.33
N ALA A 79 -6.34 -2.19 -1.45
CA ALA A 79 -6.82 -1.32 -0.39
C ALA A 79 -6.58 -1.95 0.98
N LEU A 80 -6.23 -1.10 1.94
CA LEU A 80 -6.18 -1.44 3.36
C LEU A 80 -7.14 -0.52 4.11
N ARG A 81 -7.98 -1.08 4.98
CA ARG A 81 -8.77 -0.28 5.91
C ARG A 81 -7.88 0.18 7.05
N LEU A 82 -7.82 1.49 7.24
CA LEU A 82 -7.03 2.13 8.29
C LEU A 82 -7.95 2.94 9.22
N PRO A 83 -7.75 2.84 10.56
CA PRO A 83 -8.46 3.69 11.51
C PRO A 83 -8.03 5.16 11.36
N ALA A 84 -8.78 6.07 11.98
CA ALA A 84 -8.32 7.45 12.14
C ALA A 84 -6.97 7.50 12.88
N GLY A 85 -6.11 8.45 12.51
CA GLY A 85 -4.76 8.61 13.06
C GLY A 85 -3.68 8.71 11.99
N THR A 86 -2.43 8.58 12.44
CA THR A 86 -1.23 8.66 11.61
C THR A 86 -0.68 7.25 11.38
N HIS A 87 -0.50 6.88 10.12
CA HIS A 87 0.04 5.58 9.72
C HIS A 87 1.30 5.76 8.89
N LEU A 88 2.41 5.15 9.32
CA LEU A 88 3.64 5.12 8.55
C LEU A 88 3.72 3.84 7.75
N TYR A 89 4.19 3.94 6.51
CA TYR A 89 4.30 2.78 5.64
C TYR A 89 5.44 2.90 4.62
N ARG A 90 5.76 1.74 4.03
CA ARG A 90 6.62 1.53 2.86
C ARG A 90 6.07 0.35 2.05
N PHE A 91 6.60 0.18 0.85
CA PHE A 91 6.44 -1.05 0.08
C PHE A 91 7.63 -1.96 0.32
N TRP A 92 7.38 -3.26 0.43
CA TRP A 92 8.38 -4.31 0.36
C TRP A 92 8.31 -4.96 -1.01
N VAL A 93 9.41 -4.92 -1.75
CA VAL A 93 9.49 -5.40 -3.13
C VAL A 93 10.51 -6.52 -3.22
N VAL A 94 10.10 -7.64 -3.80
CA VAL A 94 10.98 -8.74 -4.17
C VAL A 94 11.04 -8.77 -5.69
N ASP A 95 12.24 -8.75 -6.25
CA ASP A 95 12.50 -8.80 -7.69
C ASP A 95 13.71 -9.71 -7.99
N ALA A 96 14.07 -9.85 -9.26
CA ALA A 96 15.17 -10.73 -9.67
C ALA A 96 16.56 -10.28 -9.17
N ALA A 97 16.77 -8.97 -8.97
CA ALA A 97 18.01 -8.42 -8.44
C ALA A 97 18.06 -8.48 -6.90
N HIS A 98 16.89 -8.44 -6.25
CA HIS A 98 16.72 -8.43 -4.81
C HIS A 98 15.81 -9.60 -4.38
N PRO A 99 16.30 -10.86 -4.42
CA PRO A 99 15.51 -12.03 -4.07
C PRO A 99 15.13 -12.06 -2.58
N ASP A 100 15.95 -11.44 -1.72
CA ASP A 100 15.66 -11.29 -0.29
C ASP A 100 14.73 -10.10 0.01
N GLY A 101 14.40 -9.30 -1.00
CA GLY A 101 13.54 -8.14 -0.92
C GLY A 101 14.26 -6.87 -0.45
N HIS A 102 13.64 -5.74 -0.77
CA HIS A 102 14.05 -4.41 -0.33
C HIS A 102 12.82 -3.55 -0.06
N TRP A 103 12.98 -2.48 0.72
CA TRP A 103 11.90 -1.53 0.98
C TRP A 103 12.01 -0.32 0.07
N LEU A 104 10.87 0.20 -0.34
CA LEU A 104 10.73 1.43 -1.11
C LEU A 104 9.76 2.36 -0.40
N ARG A 105 10.15 3.64 -0.36
CA ARG A 105 9.20 4.73 -0.10
C ARG A 105 8.16 4.75 -1.21
N ASP A 106 6.93 5.14 -0.88
CA ASP A 106 5.91 5.46 -1.88
C ASP A 106 6.33 6.69 -2.71
N PRO A 107 6.60 6.53 -4.02
CA PRO A 107 7.04 7.65 -4.86
C PRO A 107 5.91 8.64 -5.17
N GLU A 108 4.65 8.22 -5.09
CA GLU A 108 3.48 9.05 -5.37
C GLU A 108 3.02 9.84 -4.14
N ASN A 109 3.30 9.33 -2.93
CA ASN A 109 2.93 10.00 -1.70
C ASN A 109 3.97 11.07 -1.29
N GLN A 110 3.53 12.32 -1.34
CA GLN A 110 4.34 13.48 -0.93
C GLN A 110 4.45 13.62 0.59
N LEU A 111 3.49 13.07 1.35
CA LEU A 111 3.52 13.12 2.81
C LEU A 111 4.54 12.12 3.33
N THR A 112 5.49 12.64 4.10
CA THR A 112 6.55 11.86 4.72
C THR A 112 6.74 12.28 6.17
N ALA A 113 7.22 11.34 6.98
CA ALA A 113 7.72 11.63 8.32
C ALA A 113 9.19 11.25 8.39
N GLU A 114 10.00 12.12 9.00
CA GLU A 114 11.39 11.81 9.32
C GLU A 114 11.44 10.55 10.18
N SER A 115 12.30 9.63 9.78
CA SER A 115 12.42 8.30 10.38
C SER A 115 13.71 8.12 11.20
N GLY A 116 14.61 9.12 11.17
CA GLY A 116 15.98 8.97 11.68
C GLY A 116 16.89 8.07 10.82
N TYR A 117 16.39 7.51 9.71
CA TYR A 117 17.15 6.77 8.71
C TYR A 117 17.46 7.65 7.48
N ALA A 118 18.34 7.17 6.60
CA ALA A 118 18.70 7.86 5.36
C ALA A 118 17.48 8.18 4.47
N ASP A 119 16.45 7.34 4.50
CA ASP A 119 15.19 7.58 3.81
C ASP A 119 14.01 7.69 4.79
N ALA A 120 13.10 8.63 4.50
CA ALA A 120 11.87 8.85 5.26
C ALA A 120 10.86 7.68 5.12
N HIS A 121 9.82 7.69 5.95
CA HIS A 121 8.64 6.85 5.75
C HIS A 121 7.54 7.63 5.02
N SER A 122 6.76 6.95 4.18
CA SER A 122 5.53 7.53 3.65
C SER A 122 4.48 7.56 4.76
N LEU A 123 3.65 8.61 4.77
CA LEU A 123 2.69 8.87 5.84
C LEU A 123 1.27 8.98 5.28
N ILE A 124 0.33 8.37 5.98
CA ILE A 124 -1.11 8.58 5.79
C ILE A 124 -1.68 9.24 7.05
N GLN A 125 -2.36 10.36 6.88
CA GLN A 125 -3.12 11.03 7.93
C GLN A 125 -4.62 10.87 7.67
N LEU A 126 -5.32 10.24 8.60
CA LEU A 126 -6.76 10.05 8.54
C LEU A 126 -7.43 10.81 9.70
N THR A 127 -8.24 11.82 9.38
CA THR A 127 -9.07 12.59 10.35
C THR A 127 -10.46 12.03 10.53
#